data_AF-A0A2A7SB40-F1
#
_entry.id   AF-A0A2A7SB40-F1
#
_cell.length_a   1.000
_cell.length_b   1.000
_cell.length_c   1.000
_cell.angle_alpha   90.00
_cell.angle_beta   90.00
_cell.angle_gamma   90.00
#
_symmetry.space_group_name_H-M   'P 1'
#
loop_
_entity.id
_entity.type
_entity.pdbx_description
1 polymer ?
#
loop_
_entity_poly.entity_id
_entity_poly.type
_entity_poly.pdbx_seq_one_letter_code
_entity_poly.pdbx_strand_id
1 'polypeptide(L)'
;MDREQRDEASRRWIQAAAQTPEAQALVALGWHVVSPYGYSHSSGWTIEDIRTDGKWQTLLWNGRHIHDRFDSPLAAANYHAALMSAG
;
A
#
# COMPACT_ATOMS: atom_id res chain seq x y z
N MET A 1 -20.43 8.22 -18.18
CA MET A 1 -20.03 8.37 -16.76
C MET A 1 -19.22 9.65 -16.66
N ASP A 2 -19.66 10.58 -15.82
CA ASP A 2 -19.04 11.89 -15.65
C ASP A 2 -17.74 11.80 -14.82
N ARG A 3 -16.80 12.73 -15.02
CA ARG A 3 -15.51 12.77 -14.32
C ARG A 3 -15.69 12.83 -12.81
N GLU A 4 -16.61 13.68 -12.36
CA GLU A 4 -16.93 13.88 -10.95
C GLU A 4 -17.42 12.60 -10.27
N GLN A 5 -18.26 11.81 -10.96
CA GLN A 5 -18.76 10.54 -10.44
C GLN A 5 -17.64 9.51 -10.24
N ARG A 6 -16.62 9.51 -11.10
CA ARG A 6 -15.45 8.62 -10.93
C ARG A 6 -14.58 9.05 -9.76
N ASP A 7 -14.38 10.34 -9.61
CA ASP A 7 -13.56 10.89 -8.52
C ASP A 7 -14.23 10.63 -7.17
N GLU A 8 -15.57 10.77 -7.10
CA GLU A 8 -16.34 10.42 -5.91
C GLU A 8 -16.31 8.92 -5.61
N ALA A 9 -16.49 8.06 -6.62
CA ALA A 9 -16.37 6.61 -6.45
C ALA A 9 -14.97 6.21 -5.94
N SER A 10 -13.92 6.83 -6.49
CA SER A 10 -12.53 6.60 -6.08
C SER A 10 -12.30 7.00 -4.62
N ARG A 11 -12.83 8.16 -4.20
CA ARG A 11 -12.74 8.62 -2.81
C ARG A 11 -13.43 7.65 -1.85
N ARG A 12 -14.62 7.16 -2.19
CA ARG A 12 -15.35 6.19 -1.36
C ARG A 12 -14.57 4.89 -1.19
N TRP A 13 -13.92 4.41 -2.25
CA TRP A 13 -13.10 3.19 -2.18
C TRP A 13 -11.85 3.37 -1.33
N ILE A 14 -11.16 4.51 -1.43
CA ILE A 14 -10.01 4.82 -0.58
C ILE A 14 -10.43 4.92 0.89
N GLN A 15 -11.56 5.60 1.17
CA GLN A 15 -12.10 5.70 2.53
C GLN A 15 -12.52 4.35 3.10
N ALA A 16 -13.10 3.46 2.28
CA ALA A 16 -13.45 2.11 2.70
C ALA A 16 -12.19 1.27 2.97
N ALA A 17 -11.20 1.33 2.08
CA ALA A 17 -9.93 0.63 2.24
C ALA A 17 -9.18 1.04 3.51
N ALA A 18 -9.18 2.33 3.82
CA ALA A 18 -8.56 2.89 5.03
C ALA A 18 -9.20 2.43 6.35
N GLN A 19 -10.42 1.88 6.31
CA GLN A 19 -11.11 1.41 7.52
C GLN A 19 -10.77 -0.02 7.91
N THR A 20 -9.99 -0.74 7.10
CA THR A 20 -9.58 -2.10 7.46
C THR A 20 -8.55 -2.07 8.60
N PRO A 21 -8.52 -3.08 9.49
CA PRO A 21 -7.52 -3.16 10.55
C PRO A 21 -6.07 -3.15 10.02
N GLU A 22 -5.83 -3.79 8.88
CA GLU A 22 -4.53 -3.78 8.23
C GLU A 22 -4.14 -2.37 7.77
N ALA A 23 -5.03 -1.67 7.06
CA ALA A 23 -4.76 -0.30 6.64
C ALA A 23 -4.51 0.64 7.82
N GLN A 24 -5.25 0.50 8.93
CA GLN A 24 -5.01 1.28 10.14
C GLN A 24 -3.63 1.00 10.75
N ALA A 25 -3.18 -0.25 10.75
CA ALA A 25 -1.82 -0.61 11.19
C ALA A 25 -0.75 0.01 10.30
N LEU A 26 -0.93 -0.01 8.97
CA LEU A 26 -0.03 0.64 8.03
C LEU A 26 -0.01 2.17 8.21
N VAL A 27 -1.16 2.80 8.44
CA VAL A 27 -1.26 4.24 8.73
C VAL A 27 -0.50 4.60 10.01
N ALA A 28 -0.59 3.77 11.06
CA ALA A 28 0.19 3.96 12.29
C ALA A 28 1.71 3.87 12.07
N LEU A 29 2.14 3.15 11.02
CA LEU A 29 3.54 3.06 10.57
C LEU A 29 3.93 4.17 9.56
N GLY A 30 3.05 5.14 9.31
CA GLY A 30 3.34 6.29 8.43
C GLY A 30 2.96 6.09 6.96
N TRP A 31 2.26 5.01 6.61
CA TRP A 31 1.82 4.75 5.23
C TRP A 31 0.49 5.44 4.92
N HIS A 32 0.33 5.86 3.67
CA HIS A 32 -0.87 6.49 3.15
C HIS A 32 -1.59 5.54 2.19
N VAL A 33 -2.87 5.30 2.42
CA VAL A 33 -3.73 4.53 1.50
C VAL A 33 -3.98 5.35 0.24
N VAL A 34 -3.57 4.83 -0.91
CA VAL A 34 -3.78 5.49 -2.22
C VAL A 34 -4.73 4.71 -3.13
N SER A 35 -4.95 3.43 -2.83
CA SER A 35 -5.95 2.58 -3.47
C SER A 35 -6.33 1.42 -2.52
N PRO A 36 -7.33 0.60 -2.87
CA PRO A 36 -7.67 -0.60 -2.08
C PRO A 36 -6.54 -1.63 -1.94
N TYR A 37 -5.51 -1.54 -2.78
CA TYR A 37 -4.40 -2.49 -2.83
C TYR A 37 -3.04 -1.81 -2.68
N GLY A 38 -3.01 -0.50 -2.48
CA GLY A 38 -1.81 0.31 -2.67
C GLY A 38 -1.61 1.33 -1.56
N TYR A 39 -0.37 1.42 -1.09
CA TYR A 39 0.07 2.33 -0.04
C TYR A 39 1.33 3.08 -0.47
N SER A 40 1.43 4.37 -0.13
CA SER A 40 2.63 5.17 -0.35
C SER A 40 3.21 5.68 0.96
N HIS A 41 4.53 5.85 1.02
CA HIS A 41 5.24 6.41 2.16
C HIS A 41 5.99 7.69 1.76
N SER A 42 6.10 8.65 2.68
CA SER A 42 6.75 9.95 2.43
C SER A 42 8.23 9.84 2.04
N SER A 43 8.88 8.73 2.40
CA SER A 43 10.27 8.42 1.99
C SER A 43 10.40 7.90 0.55
N GLY A 44 9.32 7.90 -0.24
CA GLY A 44 9.33 7.46 -1.65
C GLY A 44 9.06 5.96 -1.87
N TRP A 45 8.70 5.24 -0.81
CA TRP A 45 8.39 3.81 -0.88
C TRP A 45 6.91 3.57 -1.16
N THR A 46 6.61 2.41 -1.71
CA THR A 46 5.24 2.00 -2.02
C THR A 46 5.09 0.51 -1.77
N ILE A 47 3.90 0.14 -1.29
CA ILE A 47 3.44 -1.23 -1.14
C ILE A 47 2.27 -1.43 -2.10
N GLU A 48 2.26 -2.54 -2.84
CA GLU A 48 1.12 -2.89 -3.69
C GLU A 48 0.82 -4.39 -3.63
N ASP A 49 -0.45 -4.73 -3.39
CA ASP A 49 -0.94 -6.09 -3.59
C ASP A 49 -1.28 -6.32 -5.06
N ILE A 50 -0.57 -7.28 -5.66
CA ILE A 50 -0.75 -7.68 -7.04
C ILE A 50 -1.26 -9.11 -7.11
N ARG A 51 -1.98 -9.40 -8.20
CA ARG A 51 -2.37 -10.77 -8.53
C ARG A 51 -1.63 -11.23 -9.78
N THR A 52 -0.76 -12.22 -9.65
CA THR A 52 -0.02 -12.83 -10.77
C THR A 52 -0.30 -14.32 -10.81
N ASP A 53 -0.64 -14.84 -11.99
CA ASP A 53 -1.00 -16.26 -12.20
C ASP A 53 -2.05 -16.78 -11.19
N GLY A 54 -3.01 -15.93 -10.85
CA GLY A 54 -4.09 -16.24 -9.90
C GLY A 54 -3.70 -16.15 -8.43
N LYS A 55 -2.43 -15.95 -8.09
CA LYS A 55 -1.91 -15.83 -6.72
C LYS A 55 -1.76 -14.36 -6.32
N TRP A 56 -2.17 -14.04 -5.10
CA TRP A 56 -1.94 -12.73 -4.50
C TRP A 56 -0.53 -12.67 -3.91
N GLN A 57 0.14 -11.53 -4.10
CA GLN A 57 1.45 -11.22 -3.53
C GLN A 57 1.53 -9.73 -3.25
N THR A 58 2.21 -9.36 -2.16
CA THR A 58 2.52 -7.97 -1.85
C THR A 58 3.90 -7.63 -2.38
N LEU A 59 4.04 -6.53 -3.11
CA LEU A 59 5.33 -5.98 -3.51
C LEU A 59 5.69 -4.80 -2.61
N LEU A 60 6.98 -4.70 -2.26
CA LEU A 60 7.58 -3.47 -1.74
C LEU A 60 8.54 -2.93 -2.80
N TRP A 61 8.41 -1.65 -3.15
CA TRP A 61 9.32 -1.02 -4.09
C TRP A 61 9.70 0.40 -3.67
N ASN A 62 10.83 0.87 -4.18
CA ASN A 62 11.32 2.23 -4.03
C ASN A 62 11.60 2.81 -5.42
N GLY A 63 10.85 3.85 -5.79
CA GLY A 63 10.90 4.42 -7.13
C GLY A 63 10.59 3.38 -8.21
N ARG A 64 11.61 2.99 -9.01
CA ARG A 64 11.47 2.00 -10.10
C ARG A 64 11.96 0.60 -9.74
N HIS A 65 12.39 0.38 -8.50
CA HIS A 65 13.03 -0.87 -8.09
C HIS A 65 12.15 -1.65 -7.13
N ILE A 66 11.73 -2.85 -7.56
CA ILE A 66 11.12 -3.83 -6.65
C ILE A 66 12.22 -4.29 -5.69
N HIS A 67 11.95 -4.09 -4.40
CA HIS A 67 12.87 -4.49 -3.34
C HIS A 67 12.67 -5.96 -2.97
N ASP A 68 11.43 -6.34 -2.65
CA ASP A 68 11.09 -7.72 -2.32
C ASP A 68 9.58 -8.00 -2.44
N ARG A 69 9.20 -9.27 -2.23
CA ARG A 69 7.83 -9.78 -2.22
C ARG A 69 7.47 -10.29 -0.83
N PHE A 70 6.26 -10.02 -0.39
CA PHE A 70 5.76 -10.37 0.94
C PHE A 70 4.39 -11.03 0.84
N ASP A 71 4.01 -11.71 1.92
CA ASP A 71 2.70 -12.34 2.06
C ASP A 71 1.59 -11.34 2.45
N SER A 72 1.97 -10.16 2.96
CA SER A 72 1.02 -9.09 3.30
C SER A 72 1.63 -7.69 3.29
N PRO A 73 0.80 -6.63 3.12
CA PRO A 73 1.20 -5.23 3.29
C PRO A 73 1.88 -4.94 4.62
N LEU A 74 1.37 -5.52 5.71
CA LEU A 74 1.95 -5.29 7.04
C LEU A 74 3.36 -5.87 7.16
N ALA A 75 3.63 -7.04 6.55
CA ALA A 75 4.97 -7.62 6.53
C ALA A 75 5.96 -6.72 5.77
N ALA A 76 5.54 -6.19 4.61
CA ALA A 76 6.33 -5.23 3.84
C ALA A 76 6.62 -3.94 4.61
N ALA A 77 5.62 -3.39 5.31
CA ALA A 77 5.76 -2.18 6.12
C ALA A 77 6.73 -2.37 7.30
N ASN A 78 6.66 -3.50 7.99
CA ASN A 78 7.59 -3.83 9.08
C ASN A 78 9.03 -4.00 8.57
N TYR A 79 9.21 -4.64 7.40
CA TYR A 79 10.52 -4.76 6.77
C TYR A 79 11.11 -3.38 6.43
N HIS A 80 10.30 -2.49 5.83
CA HIS A 80 10.70 -1.11 5.56
C HIS A 80 11.11 -0.37 6.84
N ALA A 81 10.33 -0.46 7.93
CA ALA A 81 10.67 0.17 9.21
C ALA A 81 12.01 -0.32 9.79
N ALA A 82 12.27 -1.63 9.68
CA ALA A 82 13.54 -2.22 10.08
C ALA A 82 14.71 -1.71 9.22
N LEU A 83 14.52 -1.62 7.90
CA LEU A 83 15.51 -1.08 6.97
C LEU A 83 15.85 0.38 7.27
N MET A 84 14.84 1.21 7.57
CA MET A 84 15.02 2.63 7.88
C MET A 84 15.65 2.88 9.26
N SER A 85 15.55 1.93 10.19
CA SER A 85 16.14 2.03 11.54
C SER A 85 17.59 1.54 11.60
N ALA A 86 18.04 0.80 10.58
CA ALA A 86 19.40 0.26 10.50
C ALA A 86 20.38 1.17 9.73
N GLY A 87 19.89 2.30 9.19
CA GLY A 87 20.66 3.26 8.40
C GLY A 87 21.04 4.53 9.15
#